data_AF-A0A6A6EF67-F1
#
_entry.id   AF-A0A6A6EF67-F1
#
_cell.length_a   1.000
_cell.length_b   1.000
_cell.length_c   1.000
_cell.angle_alpha   90.00
_cell.angle_beta   90.00
_cell.angle_gamma   90.00
#
_symmetry.space_group_name_H-M   'P 1'
#
loop_
_entity.id
_entity.type
_entity.pdbx_description
1 polymer ?
#
loop_
_entity_poly.entity_id
_entity_poly.type
_entity_poly.pdbx_seq_one_letter_code
_entity_poly.pdbx_strand_id
1 'polypeptide(L)'
;MGVTHIVLFQFKSSASPGAINDISRRMLALKDDCIHPTSKKPYIKSASGGTDNSPEGIQNGITHAFVVEFESTEDRDYYVNDDPAHDEFKKLAGKVLEKAQVIDFIDGVFKL
;
A
#
# COMPACT_ATOMS: atom_id res chain seq x y z
N MET A 1 11.22 14.92 -4.30
CA MET A 1 9.82 15.38 -4.49
C MET A 1 8.92 14.36 -3.81
N GLY A 2 7.80 14.79 -3.23
CA GLY A 2 6.87 13.85 -2.61
C GLY A 2 6.31 12.84 -3.61
N VAL A 3 6.10 11.61 -3.17
CA VAL A 3 5.58 10.51 -3.99
C VAL A 3 4.29 10.01 -3.37
N THR A 4 3.25 9.91 -4.20
CA THR A 4 2.01 9.22 -3.85
C THR A 4 2.09 7.80 -4.40
N HIS A 5 1.94 6.83 -3.52
CA HIS A 5 1.97 5.39 -3.78
C HIS A 5 0.58 4.82 -3.57
N ILE A 6 -0.09 4.44 -4.65
CA ILE A 6 -1.42 3.84 -4.63
C ILE A 6 -1.29 2.32 -4.71
N VAL A 7 -1.97 1.62 -3.80
CA VAL A 7 -2.04 0.16 -3.76
C VAL A 7 -3.49 -0.28 -3.85
N LEU A 8 -3.77 -1.14 -4.83
CA LEU A 8 -5.10 -1.68 -5.11
C LEU A 8 -5.09 -3.20 -4.89
N PHE A 9 -6.02 -3.70 -4.09
CA PHE A 9 -6.12 -5.12 -3.77
C PHE A 9 -7.40 -5.76 -4.29
N GLN A 10 -7.23 -6.96 -4.83
CA GLN A 10 -8.27 -7.96 -4.97
C GLN A 10 -7.90 -9.16 -4.11
N PHE A 11 -8.77 -9.51 -3.17
CA PHE A 11 -8.61 -10.69 -2.34
C PHE A 11 -9.10 -11.94 -3.05
N LYS A 12 -8.51 -13.10 -2.72
CA LYS A 12 -9.00 -14.41 -3.19
C LYS A 12 -10.44 -14.62 -2.73
N SER A 13 -11.24 -15.33 -3.52
CA SER A 13 -12.61 -15.72 -3.14
C SER A 13 -12.65 -16.62 -1.89
N SER A 14 -11.55 -17.31 -1.57
CA SER A 14 -11.38 -18.14 -0.38
C SER A 14 -10.87 -17.38 0.85
N ALA A 15 -10.54 -16.08 0.72
CA ALA A 15 -10.07 -15.28 1.84
C ALA A 15 -11.19 -15.08 2.87
N SER A 16 -10.90 -15.35 4.14
CA SER A 16 -11.88 -15.12 5.21
C SER A 16 -12.02 -13.62 5.50
N PRO A 17 -13.18 -13.17 6.02
CA PRO A 17 -13.35 -11.78 6.44
C PRO A 17 -12.30 -11.32 7.46
N GLY A 18 -11.87 -12.22 8.36
CA GLY A 18 -10.81 -11.95 9.32
C GLY A 18 -9.46 -11.69 8.65
N ALA A 19 -9.09 -12.49 7.65
CA ALA A 19 -7.85 -12.30 6.90
C ALA A 19 -7.87 -10.99 6.08
N ILE A 20 -9.00 -10.65 5.46
CA ILE A 20 -9.18 -9.38 4.73
C ILE A 20 -8.98 -8.19 5.68
N ASN A 21 -9.65 -8.20 6.84
CA ASN A 21 -9.53 -7.13 7.81
C ASN A 21 -8.12 -7.03 8.42
N ASP A 22 -7.44 -8.17 8.66
CA ASP A 22 -6.06 -8.19 9.15
C ASP A 22 -5.08 -7.56 8.14
N ILE A 23 -5.11 -8.00 6.88
CA ILE A 23 -4.25 -7.44 5.82
C ILE A 23 -4.52 -5.95 5.61
N SER A 24 -5.79 -5.54 5.56
CA SER A 24 -6.16 -4.13 5.39
C SER A 24 -5.67 -3.26 6.55
N ARG A 25 -5.74 -3.75 7.79
CA ARG A 25 -5.22 -3.02 8.97
C ARG A 25 -3.70 -2.94 8.97
N ARG A 26 -3.02 -4.03 8.64
CA ARG A 26 -1.55 -4.08 8.54
C ARG A 26 -1.04 -3.12 7.48
N MET A 27 -1.69 -3.04 6.31
CA MET A 27 -1.33 -2.09 5.26
C MET A 27 -1.30 -0.64 5.77
N LEU A 28 -2.29 -0.23 6.58
CA LEU A 28 -2.33 1.10 7.17
C LEU A 28 -1.35 1.29 8.34
N ALA A 29 -1.08 0.22 9.09
CA ALA A 29 -0.13 0.24 10.21
C ALA A 29 1.33 0.41 9.75
N LEU A 30 1.65 0.08 8.49
CA LEU A 30 3.00 0.31 7.93
C LEU A 30 3.47 1.75 8.12
N LYS A 31 2.57 2.73 8.16
CA LYS A 31 2.97 4.13 8.42
C LYS A 31 3.72 4.32 9.73
N ASP A 32 3.40 3.50 10.73
CA ASP A 32 3.97 3.54 12.07
C ASP A 32 5.07 2.47 12.23
N ASP A 33 4.93 1.33 11.55
CA ASP A 33 5.84 0.18 11.65
C ASP A 33 7.10 0.30 10.78
N CYS A 34 7.04 1.00 9.65
CA CYS A 34 8.19 1.23 8.77
C CYS A 34 9.08 2.33 9.34
N ILE A 35 10.21 1.93 9.91
CA ILE A 35 11.18 2.81 10.58
C ILE A 35 12.41 3.02 9.70
N HIS A 36 12.75 4.27 9.44
CA HIS A 36 13.89 4.61 8.60
C HIS A 36 15.21 4.21 9.31
N PRO A 37 16.17 3.59 8.58
CA PRO A 37 17.32 2.92 9.20
C PRO A 37 18.27 3.89 9.89
N THR A 38 18.42 5.11 9.38
CA THR A 38 19.29 6.15 9.95
C THR A 38 18.59 6.99 11.02
N SER A 39 17.42 7.58 10.72
CA SER A 39 16.73 8.49 11.64
C SER A 39 16.04 7.79 12.81
N LYS A 40 15.80 6.47 12.71
CA LYS A 40 15.09 5.65 13.70
C LYS A 40 13.67 6.16 14.01
N LYS A 41 13.02 6.76 13.01
CA LYS A 41 11.65 7.28 13.09
C LYS A 41 10.81 6.74 11.93
N PRO A 42 9.48 6.71 12.06
CA PRO A 42 8.60 6.47 10.93
C PRO A 42 8.83 7.50 9.83
N TYR A 43 8.80 7.07 8.57
CA TYR A 43 9.12 7.91 7.40
C TYR A 43 8.03 7.93 6.32
N ILE A 44 7.02 7.06 6.44
CA ILE A 44 5.78 7.21 5.67
C ILE A 44 5.05 8.43 6.22
N LYS A 45 4.76 9.39 5.34
CA LYS A 45 4.13 10.65 5.70
C LYS A 45 2.67 10.46 6.11
N SER A 46 1.94 9.67 5.32
CA SER A 46 0.53 9.37 5.58
C SER A 46 0.15 8.03 4.93
N ALA A 47 -0.87 7.38 5.49
CA ALA A 47 -1.49 6.21 4.89
C ALA A 47 -3.02 6.27 5.14
N SER A 48 -3.79 6.02 4.10
CA SER A 48 -5.25 5.94 4.14
C SER A 48 -5.76 4.87 3.18
N GLY A 49 -6.99 4.39 3.36
CA GLY A 49 -7.55 3.38 2.48
C GLY A 49 -8.84 2.77 3.01
N GLY A 50 -9.45 1.91 2.19
CA GLY A 50 -10.73 1.28 2.48
C GLY A 50 -11.26 0.40 1.35
N THR A 51 -12.49 -0.06 1.53
CA THR A 51 -13.24 -0.83 0.53
C THR A 51 -13.82 0.10 -0.54
N ASP A 52 -13.80 -0.34 -1.80
CA ASP A 52 -14.44 0.36 -2.90
C ASP A 52 -15.94 0.54 -2.65
N ASN A 53 -16.44 1.72 -3.03
CA ASN A 53 -17.86 2.06 -3.03
C ASN A 53 -18.26 2.82 -4.31
N SER A 54 -17.42 2.80 -5.35
CA SER A 54 -17.74 3.49 -6.61
C SER A 54 -18.91 2.81 -7.32
N PRO A 55 -19.91 3.57 -7.79
CA PRO A 55 -21.03 3.04 -8.55
C PRO A 55 -20.69 2.76 -10.02
N GLU A 56 -19.47 3.07 -10.48
CA GLU A 56 -19.11 3.08 -11.91
C GLU A 56 -18.89 1.69 -12.51
N GLY A 57 -18.68 0.66 -11.69
CA GLY A 57 -18.60 -0.74 -12.15
C GLY A 57 -17.32 -1.12 -12.91
N ILE A 58 -16.29 -0.25 -12.90
CA ILE A 58 -15.04 -0.41 -13.65
C ILE A 58 -13.86 -0.91 -12.80
N GLN A 59 -14.13 -1.48 -11.62
CA GLN A 59 -13.11 -1.88 -10.65
C GLN A 59 -12.23 -3.04 -11.13
N ASN A 60 -12.67 -3.80 -12.15
CA ASN A 60 -11.94 -4.93 -12.71
C ASN A 60 -11.46 -5.93 -11.63
N GLY A 61 -12.33 -6.23 -10.65
CA GLY A 61 -12.07 -7.17 -9.56
C GLY A 61 -11.35 -6.59 -8.34
N ILE A 62 -10.77 -5.38 -8.42
CA ILE A 62 -10.25 -4.68 -7.24
C ILE A 62 -11.40 -4.38 -6.28
N THR A 63 -11.18 -4.57 -4.97
CA THR A 63 -12.19 -4.30 -3.94
C THR A 63 -11.70 -3.35 -2.86
N HIS A 64 -10.39 -3.10 -2.76
CA HIS A 64 -9.81 -2.21 -1.76
C HIS A 64 -8.73 -1.33 -2.39
N ALA A 65 -8.63 -0.11 -1.90
CA ALA A 65 -7.62 0.87 -2.32
C ALA A 65 -6.96 1.51 -1.10
N PHE A 66 -5.67 1.76 -1.22
CA PHE A 66 -4.84 2.42 -0.22
C PHE A 66 -3.98 3.47 -0.90
N VAL A 67 -3.77 4.59 -0.21
CA VAL A 67 -2.91 5.68 -0.62
C VAL A 67 -1.88 5.89 0.48
N VAL A 68 -0.61 5.80 0.11
CA VAL A 68 0.55 6.03 0.97
C VAL A 68 1.32 7.21 0.41
N GLU A 69 1.75 8.13 1.26
CA GLU A 69 2.56 9.27 0.86
C GLU A 69 3.95 9.20 1.46
N PHE A 70 4.95 9.52 0.65
CA PHE A 70 6.36 9.65 1.05
C PHE A 70 6.83 11.09 0.78
N GLU A 71 7.74 11.60 1.60
CA GLU A 71 8.34 12.93 1.38
C GLU A 71 9.33 12.92 0.20
N SER A 72 9.89 11.76 -0.13
CA SER A 72 10.94 11.60 -1.14
C SER A 72 10.81 10.29 -1.94
N THR A 73 11.47 10.23 -3.09
CA THR A 73 11.52 9.00 -3.91
C THR A 73 12.43 7.97 -3.25
N GLU A 74 13.48 8.43 -2.57
CA GLU A 74 14.43 7.62 -1.82
C GLU A 74 13.74 6.86 -0.67
N ASP A 75 12.87 7.54 0.08
CA ASP A 75 12.04 6.92 1.12
C ASP A 75 11.14 5.82 0.53
N ARG A 76 10.45 6.13 -0.58
CA ARG A 76 9.61 5.15 -1.29
C ARG A 76 10.44 3.96 -1.77
N ASP A 77 11.62 4.20 -2.34
CA ASP A 77 12.48 3.15 -2.86
C ASP A 77 12.97 2.22 -1.75
N TYR A 78 13.38 2.78 -0.61
CA TYR A 78 13.74 2.00 0.57
C TYR A 78 12.55 1.18 1.09
N TYR A 79 11.36 1.79 1.20
CA TYR A 79 10.13 1.09 1.56
C TYR A 79 9.88 -0.14 0.69
N VAL A 80 9.98 0.00 -0.64
CA VAL A 80 9.69 -1.10 -1.56
C VAL A 80 10.74 -2.21 -1.50
N ASN A 81 12.02 -1.84 -1.44
CA ASN A 81 13.14 -2.75 -1.71
C ASN A 81 13.79 -3.33 -0.45
N ASP A 82 13.86 -2.56 0.63
CA ASP A 82 14.77 -2.84 1.75
C ASP A 82 14.07 -2.89 3.12
N ASP A 83 12.90 -2.26 3.27
CA ASP A 83 12.22 -2.20 4.57
C ASP A 83 11.71 -3.59 5.01
N PRO A 84 12.19 -4.12 6.14
CA PRO A 84 11.83 -5.47 6.58
C PRO A 84 10.37 -5.60 7.02
N ALA A 85 9.76 -4.54 7.54
CA ALA A 85 8.34 -4.56 7.94
C ALA A 85 7.44 -4.64 6.70
N HIS A 86 7.77 -3.87 5.66
CA HIS A 86 7.07 -3.97 4.38
C HIS A 86 7.30 -5.32 3.70
N ASP A 87 8.50 -5.89 3.75
CA ASP A 87 8.78 -7.22 3.19
C ASP A 87 7.97 -8.34 3.89
N GLU A 88 7.86 -8.29 5.22
CA GLU A 88 6.99 -9.19 5.97
C GLU A 88 5.52 -9.03 5.55
N PHE A 89 5.04 -7.79 5.43
CA PHE A 89 3.70 -7.52 4.95
C PHE A 89 3.45 -8.11 3.56
N LYS A 90 4.36 -7.91 2.58
CA LYS A 90 4.26 -8.50 1.23
C LYS A 90 4.06 -10.01 1.27
N LYS A 91 4.82 -10.72 2.12
CA LYS A 91 4.72 -12.18 2.28
C LYS A 91 3.39 -12.63 2.87
N LEU A 92 2.83 -11.88 3.82
CA LEU A 92 1.52 -12.16 4.41
C LEU A 92 0.40 -11.88 3.40
N ALA A 93 0.42 -10.69 2.79
CA ALA A 93 -0.56 -10.26 1.81
C ALA A 93 -0.62 -11.21 0.61
N GLY A 94 0.54 -11.65 0.08
CA GLY A 94 0.61 -12.59 -1.05
C GLY A 94 -0.08 -13.94 -0.83
N LYS A 95 -0.33 -14.35 0.42
CA LYS A 95 -1.09 -15.57 0.71
C LYS A 95 -2.59 -15.39 0.47
N VAL A 96 -3.09 -14.17 0.66
CA VAL A 96 -4.53 -13.84 0.72
C VAL A 96 -5.00 -13.11 -0.54
N LEU A 97 -4.10 -12.36 -1.19
CA LEU A 97 -4.40 -11.59 -2.40
C LEU A 97 -4.45 -12.48 -3.65
N GLU A 98 -5.45 -12.22 -4.48
CA GLU A 98 -5.54 -12.72 -5.85
C GLU A 98 -4.73 -11.83 -6.79
N LYS A 99 -4.86 -10.51 -6.62
CA LYS A 99 -4.18 -9.50 -7.42
C LYS A 99 -3.84 -8.28 -6.58
N ALA A 100 -2.65 -7.72 -6.80
CA ALA A 100 -2.25 -6.41 -6.34
C ALA A 100 -1.87 -5.55 -7.55
N GLN A 101 -2.28 -4.30 -7.57
CA GLN A 101 -1.86 -3.32 -8.57
C GLN A 101 -1.34 -2.08 -7.85
N VAL A 102 -0.20 -1.58 -8.29
CA VAL A 102 0.53 -0.49 -7.62
C VAL A 102 0.84 0.59 -8.64
N ILE A 103 0.60 1.84 -8.28
CA ILE A 103 0.85 3.02 -9.11
C ILE A 103 1.49 4.10 -8.26
N ASP A 104 2.63 4.60 -8.72
CA ASP A 104 3.33 5.70 -8.07
C ASP A 104 3.36 6.91 -8.99
N PHE A 105 3.14 8.08 -8.42
CA PHE A 105 3.25 9.33 -9.15
C PHE A 105 3.76 10.46 -8.26
N ILE A 106 4.26 11.49 -8.92
CA ILE A 106 4.56 12.78 -8.30
C ILE A 106 3.44 13.71 -8.73
N ASP A 107 2.81 14.40 -7.77
CA ASP A 107 1.69 15.29 -8.04
C ASP A 107 2.01 16.32 -9.13
N GLY A 108 1.10 16.49 -10.08
CA GLY A 108 1.24 17.39 -11.22
C GLY A 108 2.27 16.99 -12.28
N VAL A 109 2.97 15.84 -12.16
CA VAL A 109 3.95 15.40 -13.15
C VAL A 109 3.34 14.41 -14.13
N PHE A 110 3.10 14.87 -15.36
CA PHE A 110 2.64 14.06 -16.48
C PHE A 110 3.79 13.85 -17.46
N LYS A 111 4.17 12.60 -17.72
CA LYS A 111 5.14 12.27 -18.77
C LYS A 111 4.41 12.11 -20.10
N LEU A 112 4.91 12.79 -21.13
CA LEU A 112 4.48 12.66 -22.52
C LEU A 112 5.22 11.51 -23.22
#